data_AF-A0A098EZF3-F1
#
_entry.id   AF-A0A098EZF3-F1
#
_cell.length_a   1.000
_cell.length_b   1.000
_cell.length_c   1.000
_cell.angle_alpha   90.00
_cell.angle_beta   90.00
_cell.angle_gamma   90.00
#
_symmetry.space_group_name_H-M   'P 1'
#
loop_
_entity.id
_entity.type
_entity.pdbx_description
1 polymer ?
#
loop_
_entity_poly.entity_id
_entity_poly.type
_entity_poly.pdbx_seq_one_letter_code
_entity_poly.pdbx_strand_id
1 'polypeptide(L)'
;MVTDEFFGNILAFLPFGFFLPFLFAKVKSTGLAAGWTFLLSLTVEIAQFIFRVGAFDVDDLILNTIGGSIGYSIWYIFLRKTLLDPRKE
;
A
#
# COMPACT_ATOMS: atom_id res chain seq x y z
N MET A 1 17.09 1.88 15.43
CA MET A 1 16.08 2.73 16.08
C MET A 1 15.30 3.55 15.07
N VAL A 2 15.85 4.57 14.41
CA VAL A 2 15.09 5.31 13.35
C VAL A 2 14.90 4.50 12.05
N THR A 3 15.86 3.62 11.73
CA THR A 3 15.81 2.79 10.51
C THR A 3 14.73 1.70 10.56
N ASP A 4 14.37 1.25 11.76
CA ASP A 4 13.47 0.10 11.91
C ASP A 4 12.02 0.47 11.58
N GLU A 5 11.60 1.67 11.98
CA GLU A 5 10.29 2.25 11.65
C GLU A 5 10.19 2.57 10.15
N PHE A 6 11.27 3.08 9.56
CA PHE A 6 11.33 3.36 8.12
C PHE A 6 11.01 2.13 7.27
N PHE A 7 11.72 1.02 7.51
CA PHE A 7 11.47 -0.22 6.76
C PHE A 7 10.17 -0.90 7.23
N GLY A 8 9.83 -0.84 8.50
CA GLY A 8 8.64 -1.44 9.08
C GLY A 8 7.35 -0.95 8.40
N ASN A 9 7.20 0.36 8.27
CA ASN A 9 6.00 0.98 7.68
C ASN A 9 5.87 0.68 6.18
N ILE A 10 6.99 0.77 5.43
CA ILE A 10 7.04 0.35 4.03
C ILE A 10 6.64 -1.12 3.86
N LEU A 11 7.25 -2.01 4.64
CA LEU A 11 7.00 -3.45 4.56
C LEU A 11 5.59 -3.83 5.01
N ALA A 12 5.01 -3.11 5.96
CA ALA A 12 3.64 -3.35 6.43
C ALA A 12 2.60 -3.09 5.32
N PHE A 13 2.82 -2.06 4.49
CA PHE A 13 1.87 -1.68 3.43
C PHE A 13 2.18 -2.30 2.05
N LEU A 14 3.37 -2.86 1.86
CA LEU A 14 3.75 -3.53 0.61
C LEU A 14 2.79 -4.67 0.23
N PRO A 15 2.41 -5.61 1.12
CA PRO A 15 1.42 -6.65 0.79
C PRO A 15 0.07 -6.05 0.39
N PHE A 16 -0.41 -5.03 1.11
CA PHE A 16 -1.68 -4.39 0.79
C PHE A 16 -1.66 -3.80 -0.63
N GLY A 17 -0.61 -3.06 -0.99
CA GLY A 17 -0.43 -2.52 -2.34
C GLY A 17 -0.35 -3.59 -3.43
N PHE A 18 0.33 -4.71 -3.15
CA PHE A 18 0.43 -5.84 -4.07
C PHE A 18 -0.92 -6.52 -4.32
N PHE A 19 -1.72 -6.71 -3.27
CA PHE A 19 -3.03 -7.34 -3.36
C PHE A 19 -4.16 -6.40 -3.80
N LEU A 20 -3.92 -5.10 -3.79
CA LEU A 20 -4.91 -4.08 -4.12
C LEU A 20 -5.65 -4.29 -5.45
N PRO A 21 -4.99 -4.71 -6.55
CA PRO A 21 -5.66 -4.94 -7.85
C PRO A 21 -6.60 -6.15 -7.85
N PHE A 22 -6.39 -7.10 -6.93
CA PHE A 22 -7.28 -8.25 -6.74
C PHE A 22 -8.50 -7.89 -5.89
N LEU A 23 -8.33 -6.98 -4.92
CA LEU A 23 -9.43 -6.48 -4.09
C LEU A 23 -10.33 -5.51 -4.87
N PHE A 24 -9.71 -4.66 -5.70
CA PHE A 24 -10.41 -3.63 -6.46
C PHE A 24 -9.97 -3.64 -7.92
N ALA A 25 -10.75 -4.30 -8.78
CA ALA A 25 -10.48 -4.42 -10.22
C ALA A 25 -10.38 -3.06 -10.98
N LYS A 26 -10.80 -1.96 -10.35
CA LYS A 26 -10.69 -0.60 -10.88
C LYS A 26 -9.32 0.04 -10.66
N VAL A 27 -8.49 -0.49 -9.75
CA VAL A 27 -7.14 0.02 -9.48
C VAL A 27 -6.20 -0.44 -10.58
N LYS A 28 -6.03 0.44 -11.59
CA LYS A 28 -5.24 0.15 -12.80
C LYS A 28 -4.02 1.05 -12.96
N SER A 29 -3.73 1.93 -11.99
CA SER A 29 -2.57 2.81 -12.01
C SER A 29 -1.93 2.91 -10.63
N THR A 30 -0.62 3.17 -10.61
CA THR A 30 0.13 3.39 -9.37
C THR A 30 -0.41 4.59 -8.59
N GLY A 31 -0.93 5.63 -9.26
CA GLY A 31 -1.56 6.77 -8.60
C GLY A 31 -2.87 6.41 -7.88
N LEU A 32 -3.71 5.55 -8.48
CA LEU A 32 -4.89 5.03 -7.78
C LEU A 32 -4.49 4.14 -6.61
N ALA A 33 -3.46 3.32 -6.78
CA ALA A 33 -2.93 2.50 -5.70
C ALA A 33 -2.42 3.35 -4.53
N ALA A 34 -1.63 4.38 -4.83
CA ALA A 34 -1.15 5.36 -3.85
C ALA A 34 -2.30 6.05 -3.10
N GLY A 35 -3.37 6.44 -3.81
CA GLY A 35 -4.56 7.03 -3.18
C GLY A 35 -5.24 6.08 -2.19
N TRP A 36 -5.43 4.82 -2.56
CA TRP A 36 -6.01 3.82 -1.66
C TRP A 36 -5.11 3.51 -0.46
N THR A 37 -3.80 3.40 -0.68
CA THR A 37 -2.84 3.14 0.41
C THR A 37 -2.75 4.33 1.36
N PHE A 38 -2.81 5.56 0.83
CA PHE A 38 -2.87 6.78 1.62
C PHE A 38 -4.14 6.83 2.47
N LEU A 39 -5.31 6.55 1.89
CA LEU A 39 -6.57 6.55 2.64
C LEU A 39 -6.58 5.49 3.76
N LEU A 40 -6.05 4.29 3.49
CA LEU A 40 -5.91 3.26 4.51
C LEU A 40 -4.97 3.72 5.62
N SER A 41 -3.78 4.21 5.27
CA SER A 41 -2.81 4.67 6.25
C SER A 41 -3.35 5.85 7.07
N LEU A 42 -4.03 6.80 6.44
CA LEU A 42 -4.68 7.91 7.14
C LEU A 42 -5.72 7.40 8.15
N THR A 43 -6.48 6.37 7.79
CA THR A 43 -7.44 5.74 8.70
C THR A 43 -6.74 5.09 9.89
N VAL A 44 -5.58 4.44 9.67
CA VAL A 44 -4.77 3.83 10.72
C VAL A 44 -4.20 4.88 11.67
N GLU A 45 -3.59 5.95 11.15
CA GLU A 45 -3.05 7.06 11.94
C GLU A 45 -4.14 7.75 12.78
N ILE A 46 -5.31 8.00 12.18
CA ILE A 46 -6.46 8.56 12.90
C ILE A 46 -6.95 7.61 14.00
N ALA A 47 -7.02 6.31 13.72
CA ALA A 47 -7.41 5.32 14.71
C ALA A 47 -6.40 5.28 15.87
N GLN A 48 -5.09 5.29 15.59
CA GLN A 48 -4.05 5.31 16.60
C GLN A 48 -4.18 6.52 17.53
N PHE A 49 -4.45 7.70 16.94
CA PHE A 49 -4.70 8.93 17.68
C PHE A 49 -5.96 8.88 18.54
N ILE A 50 -7.10 8.44 17.99
CA ILE A 50 -8.39 8.40 18.71
C ILE A 50 -8.35 7.38 19.85
N PHE A 51 -7.83 6.18 19.59
CA PHE A 51 -7.76 5.10 20.58
C PHE A 51 -6.58 5.25 21.56
N ARG A 52 -5.74 6.29 21.39
CA ARG A 52 -4.54 6.57 22.21
C ARG A 52 -3.57 5.39 22.29
N VAL A 53 -3.54 4.57 21.25
CA VAL A 53 -2.58 3.46 21.12
C VAL A 53 -1.27 3.91 20.47
N GLY A 54 -1.26 5.11 19.88
CA GLY A 54 -0.08 5.75 19.27
C GLY A 54 -0.29 7.25 19.05
N ALA A 55 0.69 7.90 18.46
CA ALA A 55 0.58 9.28 17.97
C ALA A 55 0.19 9.27 16.48
N PHE A 56 -0.39 10.36 16.00
CA PHE A 56 -0.55 10.58 14.57
C PHE A 56 0.80 10.98 13.98
N ASP A 57 1.36 10.16 13.10
CA ASP A 57 2.66 10.41 12.47
C ASP A 57 2.51 10.59 10.96
N VAL A 58 2.97 11.73 10.47
CA VAL A 58 2.91 12.08 9.03
C VAL A 58 3.99 11.31 8.26
N ASP A 59 5.12 11.00 8.88
CA ASP A 59 6.18 10.25 8.23
C ASP A 59 5.70 8.82 7.96
N ASP A 60 5.00 8.20 8.90
CA ASP A 60 4.38 6.87 8.75
C ASP A 60 3.35 6.87 7.62
N LEU A 61 2.51 7.92 7.54
CA LEU A 61 1.56 8.11 6.45
C LEU A 61 2.25 8.13 5.08
N ILE A 62 3.39 8.81 4.97
CA ILE A 62 4.18 8.89 3.74
C ILE A 62 4.82 7.53 3.44
N LEU A 63 5.45 6.89 4.42
CA LEU A 63 6.14 5.61 4.28
C LEU A 63 5.20 4.47 3.89
N ASN A 64 4.04 4.40 4.52
CA ASN A 64 2.99 3.45 4.21
C ASN A 64 2.47 3.63 2.78
N THR A 65 2.29 4.88 2.35
CA THR A 65 1.88 5.21 0.98
C THR A 65 2.95 4.80 -0.05
N ILE A 66 4.23 5.01 0.27
CA ILE A 66 5.35 4.56 -0.56
C ILE A 66 5.39 3.02 -0.62
N GLY A 67 5.28 2.34 0.52
CA GLY A 67 5.26 0.88 0.61
C GLY A 67 4.14 0.26 -0.22
N GLY A 68 2.93 0.80 -0.11
CA GLY A 68 1.80 0.38 -0.94
C GLY A 68 2.01 0.63 -2.43
N SER A 69 2.60 1.77 -2.81
CA SER A 69 2.93 2.07 -4.20
C SER A 69 3.98 1.12 -4.78
N ILE A 70 4.98 0.74 -3.97
CA ILE A 70 5.98 -0.27 -4.32
C ILE A 70 5.32 -1.63 -4.49
N GLY A 71 4.47 -2.05 -3.56
CA GLY A 71 3.71 -3.30 -3.63
C GLY A 71 2.90 -3.44 -4.91
N TYR A 72 2.14 -2.39 -5.27
CA TYR A 72 1.39 -2.35 -6.53
C TYR A 72 2.33 -2.44 -7.74
N SER A 73 3.47 -1.75 -7.70
CA SER A 73 4.44 -1.76 -8.80
C SER A 73 5.03 -3.15 -9.02
N ILE A 74 5.30 -3.90 -7.95
CA ILE A 74 5.72 -5.31 -8.01
C ILE A 74 4.64 -6.15 -8.72
N TRP A 75 3.37 -6.04 -8.30
CA TRP A 75 2.27 -6.73 -8.98
C TRP A 75 2.20 -6.37 -10.47
N TYR A 76 2.32 -5.07 -10.78
CA TYR A 76 2.22 -4.57 -12.15
C TYR A 76 3.33 -5.14 -13.05
N ILE A 77 4.56 -5.23 -12.54
CA ILE A 77 5.72 -5.72 -13.29
C ILE A 77 5.63 -7.23 -13.50
N PHE A 78 5.29 -8.00 -12.45
CA PHE A 78 5.41 -9.46 -12.48
C PHE A 78 4.11 -10.20 -12.83
N LEU A 79 2.95 -9.68 -12.41
CA LEU A 79 1.68 -10.42 -12.45
C LEU A 79 0.68 -9.86 -13.47
N ARG A 80 0.67 -8.55 -13.76
CA ARG A 80 -0.33 -7.95 -14.65
C ARG A 80 -0.42 -8.65 -16.02
N LYS A 81 0.71 -8.92 -16.68
CA LYS A 81 0.70 -9.59 -17.99
C LYS A 81 0.36 -11.07 -17.88
N THR A 82 0.83 -11.73 -16.83
CA THR A 82 0.67 -13.18 -16.62
C THR A 82 -0.77 -13.59 -16.28
N LEU A 83 -1.50 -12.71 -15.58
CA LEU A 83 -2.88 -12.92 -15.14
C LEU A 83 -3.93 -12.37 -16.11
N LEU A 84 -3.59 -11.35 -16.91
CA LEU A 84 -4.52 -10.75 -17.88
C LEU A 84 -4.24 -11.21 -19.32
N ASP A 85 -3.44 -12.26 -19.53
CA ASP A 85 -3.23 -12.84 -20.86
C ASP A 85 -4.48 -13.64 -21.27
N PRO A 86 -5.26 -13.19 -22.27
CA PRO A 86 -6.47 -13.87 -22.71
C PRO A 86 -6.18 -15.19 -23.44
N ARG A 87 -4.90 -15.52 -23.71
CA ARG A 87 -4.48 -16.73 -24.46
C ARG A 87 -4.28 -17.97 -23.59
N LYS A 88 -4.63 -17.91 -22.30
CA LYS A 88 -4.58 -19.06 -21.37
C LYS A 88 -5.90 -19.83 -21.24
N GLU A 89 -6.95 -19.40 -21.94
CA GLU A 89 -8.18 -20.16 -22.20
C GLU A 89 -8.18 -20.70 -23.64
#